data_AF-A0A0Q0WJ91-F1
#
_entry.id   AF-A0A0Q0WJ91-F1
#
_cell.length_a   1.000
_cell.length_b   1.000
_cell.length_c   1.000
_cell.angle_alpha   90.00
_cell.angle_beta   90.00
_cell.angle_gamma   90.00
#
_symmetry.space_group_name_H-M   'P 1'
#
loop_
_entity.id
_entity.type
_entity.pdbx_description
1 polymer ?
#
loop_
_entity_poly.entity_id
_entity_poly.type
_entity_poly.pdbx_seq_one_letter_code
_entity_poly.pdbx_strand_id
1 'polypeptide(L)' 'MIQKYHLKCPKCGHEFNINYDPWVSFPDPDLGIIIREGKHRFAVRCPACHKTSHYHMSDDGEQLSTW' A
#
# COMPACT_ATOMS: atom_id res chain seq x y z
N MET A 1 5.46 14.14 3.52
CA MET A 1 6.73 13.54 3.04
C MET A 1 6.34 12.19 2.49
N ILE A 2 6.54 11.99 1.20
CA ILE A 2 6.09 10.78 0.51
C ILE A 2 7.15 9.69 0.73
N GLN A 3 6.74 8.58 1.31
CA GLN A 3 7.56 7.37 1.48
C GLN A 3 7.28 6.41 0.32
N LYS A 4 8.28 5.64 -0.09
CA LYS A 4 8.11 4.58 -1.08
C LYS A 4 8.09 3.23 -0.37
N TYR A 5 7.03 2.45 -0.60
CA TYR A 5 6.92 1.10 -0.06
C TYR A 5 6.91 0.07 -1.17
N HIS A 6 7.61 -1.04 -0.94
CA HIS A 6 7.55 -2.22 -1.78
C HIS A 6 6.57 -3.22 -1.16
N LEU A 7 5.51 -3.56 -1.89
CA LEU A 7 4.41 -4.36 -1.39
C LEU A 7 4.30 -5.66 -2.16
N LYS A 8 3.90 -6.71 -1.44
CA LYS A 8 3.50 -7.98 -2.04
C LYS A 8 2.02 -8.21 -1.84
N CYS A 9 1.28 -8.42 -2.93
CA CYS A 9 -0.15 -8.73 -2.86
C CYS A 9 -0.36 -10.12 -2.21
N PRO A 10 -1.08 -10.23 -1.09
CA PRO A 10 -1.33 -11.52 -0.44
C PRO A 10 -2.26 -12.44 -1.25
N LYS A 11 -3.00 -11.90 -2.24
CA LYS A 11 -3.98 -12.67 -3.02
C LYS A 11 -3.38 -13.31 -4.28
N CYS A 12 -2.46 -12.65 -4.96
CA CYS A 12 -1.87 -13.14 -6.21
C CYS A 12 -0.33 -13.21 -6.19
N GLY A 13 0.32 -12.75 -5.12
CA GLY A 13 1.77 -12.74 -5.01
C GLY A 13 2.49 -11.66 -5.83
N HIS A 14 1.76 -10.85 -6.60
CA HIS A 14 2.35 -9.78 -7.40
C HIS A 14 2.98 -8.70 -6.51
N GLU A 15 4.20 -8.31 -6.85
CA GLU A 15 5.00 -7.31 -6.12
C GLU A 15 4.96 -5.98 -6.88
N PHE A 16 4.72 -4.89 -6.17
CA PHE A 16 4.59 -3.55 -6.76
C PHE A 16 5.04 -2.47 -5.76
N ASN A 17 5.42 -1.32 -6.29
CA ASN A 17 5.82 -0.17 -5.48
C ASN A 17 4.66 0.80 -5.33
N ILE A 18 4.57 1.45 -4.18
CA ILE A 18 3.64 2.54 -3.96
C ILE A 18 4.40 3.76 -3.44
N ASN A 19 3.89 4.93 -3.77
CA ASN A 19 4.16 6.13 -2.99
C ASN A 19 3.12 6.15 -1.86
N TYR A 20 3.49 6.57 -0.66
CA TYR A 20 2.59 6.68 0.48
C TYR A 20 2.85 7.97 1.26
N ASP A 21 1.79 8.70 1.60
CA ASP A 21 1.84 9.86 2.46
C ASP A 21 1.09 9.54 3.77
N PRO A 22 1.76 9.61 4.92
CA PRO A 22 1.18 9.21 6.19
C PRO A 22 0.16 10.23 6.75
N TRP A 23 -0.17 11.28 6.00
CA TRP A 23 -1.10 12.34 6.40
C TRP A 23 -2.35 12.42 5.51
N VAL A 24 -2.29 11.94 4.28
CA VAL A 24 -3.39 12.06 3.31
C VAL A 24 -3.63 10.77 2.52
N SER A 25 -4.89 10.50 2.20
CA SER A 25 -5.23 9.54 1.15
C SER A 25 -5.07 10.25 -0.20
N PHE A 26 -4.60 9.55 -1.22
CA PHE A 26 -4.41 10.17 -2.53
C PHE A 26 -4.59 9.19 -3.69
N PRO A 27 -4.97 9.70 -4.86
CA PRO A 27 -5.07 8.90 -6.07
C PRO A 27 -3.68 8.59 -6.63
N ASP A 28 -3.48 7.33 -6.98
CA ASP A 28 -2.35 6.80 -7.74
C ASP A 28 -2.88 6.31 -9.11
N PRO A 29 -2.21 6.66 -10.22
CA PRO A 29 -2.71 6.34 -11.56
C PRO A 29 -2.75 4.84 -11.85
N ASP A 30 -1.87 4.03 -11.25
CA ASP A 30 -1.78 2.60 -11.49
C ASP A 30 -2.59 1.79 -10.48
N LEU A 31 -2.78 2.33 -9.27
CA LEU A 31 -3.36 1.60 -8.13
C LEU A 31 -4.76 2.11 -7.75
N GLY A 32 -5.20 3.23 -8.31
CA GLY A 32 -6.41 3.93 -7.86
C GLY A 32 -6.17 4.67 -6.55
N ILE A 33 -7.15 4.73 -5.65
CA ILE A 33 -7.00 5.48 -4.40
C ILE A 33 -6.24 4.65 -3.36
N ILE A 34 -5.15 5.19 -2.84
CA ILE A 34 -4.47 4.66 -1.65
C ILE A 34 -5.18 5.25 -0.44
N ILE A 35 -5.87 4.39 0.32
CA ILE A 35 -6.69 4.80 1.46
C ILE A 35 -5.85 4.72 2.72
N ARG A 36 -5.63 5.87 3.35
CA ARG A 36 -4.92 5.97 4.62
C ARG A 36 -5.78 5.45 5.77
N GLU A 37 -5.22 4.55 6.58
CA GLU A 37 -5.84 3.99 7.79
C GLU A 37 -5.02 4.29 9.06
N GLY A 38 -3.80 4.80 8.91
CA GLY A 38 -2.93 5.18 10.03
C GLY A 38 -1.55 5.62 9.55
N LYS A 39 -0.62 5.92 10.47
CA LYS A 39 0.73 6.40 10.09
C LYS A 39 1.48 5.44 9.15
N HIS A 40 1.31 4.13 9.35
CA HIS A 40 1.90 3.08 8.50
C HIS A 40 0.87 2.03 8.09
N ARG A 41 -0.41 2.41 8.05
CA ARG A 41 -1.52 1.51 7.70
C ARG A 41 -2.30 2.11 6.56
N PHE A 42 -2.51 1.32 5.51
CA PHE A 42 -3.26 1.76 4.34
C PHE A 42 -3.84 0.57 3.59
N ALA A 43 -4.90 0.85 2.82
CA ALA A 43 -5.46 -0.08 1.87
C ALA A 43 -5.11 0.35 0.45
N VAL A 44 -4.68 -0.61 -0.37
CA VAL A 44 -4.38 -0.36 -1.79
C VAL A 44 -4.90 -1.50 -2.65
N ARG A 45 -5.33 -1.16 -3.87
CA ARG A 45 -5.79 -2.12 -4.86
C ARG A 45 -4.59 -2.65 -5.64
N CYS A 46 -4.44 -3.97 -5.68
CA CYS A 46 -3.39 -4.61 -6.46
C CYS A 46 -3.59 -4.33 -7.96
N PRO A 47 -2.55 -3.91 -8.71
CA PRO A 47 -2.68 -3.61 -10.14
C PRO A 47 -2.88 -4.86 -10.99
N ALA A 48 -2.43 -6.03 -10.51
CA ALA A 48 -2.51 -7.30 -11.25
C ALA A 48 -3.84 -8.04 -11.05
N CYS A 49 -4.27 -8.25 -9.80
CA CYS A 49 -5.51 -9.00 -9.52
C CYS A 49 -6.71 -8.10 -9.19
N HIS A 50 -6.50 -6.77 -9.14
CA HIS A 50 -7.51 -5.77 -8.86
C HIS A 50 -8.25 -5.95 -7.52
N LYS A 51 -7.73 -6.77 -6.60
CA LYS A 51 -8.25 -6.94 -5.25
C LYS A 51 -7.59 -5.94 -4.31
N THR A 52 -8.38 -5.36 -3.41
CA THR A 52 -7.88 -4.51 -2.33
C THR A 52 -7.29 -5.39 -1.22
N SER A 53 -6.21 -4.93 -0.62
CA SER A 53 -5.62 -5.54 0.58
C SER A 53 -5.14 -4.43 1.51
N HIS A 54 -5.13 -4.73 2.80
CA HIS A 54 -4.65 -3.81 3.82
C HIS A 54 -3.21 -4.15 4.16
N TYR A 55 -2.40 -3.12 4.38
CA TYR A 55 -0.97 -3.23 4.60
C TYR A 55 -0.61 -2.48 5.88
N HIS A 56 0.27 -3.09 6.66
CA HIS A 56 0.91 -2.47 7.81
C HIS A 56 2.43 -2.50 7.62
N MET A 57 3.04 -1.33 7.61
CA MET A 57 4.48 -1.16 7.39
C MET A 57 5.18 -0.77 8.70
N SER A 58 6.48 -1.04 8.79
CA SER A 58 7.35 -0.48 9.83
C SER A 58 7.76 0.96 9.48
N ASP A 59 8.37 1.66 10.45
CA ASP A 59 8.99 2.96 10.21
C ASP A 59 10.13 2.88 9.18
N ASP A 60 10.82 1.75 9.09
CA ASP A 60 11.91 1.47 8.13
C ASP A 60 11.40 1.03 6.75
N GLY A 61 10.08 0.92 6.56
CA GLY A 61 9.46 0.55 5.29
C GLY A 61 9.38 -0.95 5.01
N GLU A 62 9.54 -1.79 6.03
CA GLU A 62 9.30 -3.24 5.93
C GLU A 62 7.82 -3.58 6.08
N GLN A 63 7.33 -4.53 5.28
CA GLN A 63 5.94 -5.01 5.37
C GLN A 63 5.78 -5.92 6.58
N LEU A 64 5.08 -5.47 7.62
CA LEU A 64 4.86 -6.21 8.86
C LEU A 64 3.69 -7.20 8.76
N SER A 65 2.56 -6.78 8.20
CA SER A 65 1.39 -7.64 8.05
C SER A 65 0.45 -7.19 6.94
N THR A 66 -0.37 -8.12 6.45
CA THR A 66 -1.45 -7.86 5.48
C THR A 66 -2.72 -8.63 5.83
N TRP A 67 -3.90 -8.08 5.55
CA TRP A 67 -5.21 -8.75 5.71
C TRP A 67 -6.18 -8.42 4.57
#